data_AF-A0A1I1B3P6-F1
#
_entry.id   AF-A0A1I1B3P6-F1
#
_cell.length_a   1.000
_cell.length_b   1.000
_cell.length_c   1.000
_cell.angle_alpha   90.00
_cell.angle_beta   90.00
_cell.angle_gamma   90.00
#
_symmetry.space_group_name_H-M   'P 1'
#
loop_
_entity.id
_entity.type
_entity.pdbx_description
1 polymer ?
#
loop_
_entity_poly.entity_id
_entity_poly.type
_entity_poly.pdbx_seq_one_letter_code
_entity_poly.pdbx_strand_id
1 'polypeptide(L)'
;MLEDTNFEKYEKLIGTLSNLEVRIWYNSKDKNIVKKIDSSLPIKEQAFQAHKLRNQYRMQARKLMKDRQLADYLDSNHSNLPFEYYEKKYSKKGFADKILYKKILEASTRTNKAVNRQLGIS
;
A
#
# COMPACT_ATOMS: atom_id res chain seq x y z
N MET A 1 11.59 -12.17 -8.03
CA MET A 1 10.57 -11.72 -7.07
C MET A 1 10.67 -10.19 -6.99
N LEU A 2 9.62 -9.42 -7.35
CA LEU A 2 9.68 -7.96 -7.16
C LEU A 2 9.63 -7.66 -5.67
N GLU A 3 10.76 -7.23 -5.13
CA GLU A 3 10.90 -6.59 -3.83
C GLU A 3 11.50 -5.22 -4.08
N ASP A 4 10.91 -4.16 -3.51
CA ASP A 4 11.60 -2.88 -3.46
C ASP A 4 12.70 -2.98 -2.38
N THR A 5 13.86 -3.51 -2.79
CA THR A 5 15.07 -3.70 -1.96
C THR A 5 15.64 -2.38 -1.44
N ASN A 6 15.15 -1.26 -1.96
CA ASN A 6 15.57 0.10 -1.59
C ASN A 6 14.98 0.55 -0.24
N PHE A 7 14.62 -0.37 0.66
CA PHE A 7 14.20 0.00 2.01
C PHE A 7 15.41 0.24 2.92
N GLU A 8 16.55 -0.39 2.65
CA GLU A 8 17.78 -0.27 3.44
C GLU A 8 18.23 1.18 3.62
N LYS A 9 18.01 2.05 2.62
CA LYS A 9 18.33 3.49 2.75
C LYS A 9 17.53 4.21 3.85
N TYR A 10 16.45 3.62 4.35
CA TYR A 10 15.62 4.16 5.42
C TYR A 10 15.90 3.51 6.77
N GLU A 11 16.93 2.66 6.91
CA GLU A 11 17.24 1.96 8.15
C GLU A 11 17.40 2.92 9.34
N LYS A 12 18.12 4.04 9.14
CA LYS A 12 18.30 5.09 10.15
C LYS A 12 17.01 5.82 10.55
N LEU A 13 15.91 5.62 9.80
CA LEU A 13 14.62 6.23 10.06
C LEU A 13 13.62 5.27 10.74
N ILE A 14 14.02 4.03 11.01
CA ILE A 14 13.18 3.06 11.72
C ILE A 14 12.86 3.60 13.11
N GLY A 15 11.57 3.68 13.44
CA GLY A 15 11.11 4.15 14.74
C GLY A 15 11.33 5.65 15.02
N THR A 16 11.67 6.47 14.02
CA THR A 16 11.99 7.89 14.25
C THR A 16 10.96 8.86 13.66
N LEU A 17 10.20 8.45 12.65
CA LEU A 17 9.30 9.34 11.92
C LEU A 17 7.98 9.55 12.65
N SER A 18 7.50 10.80 12.68
CA SER A 18 6.16 11.15 13.13
C SER A 18 5.08 10.53 12.23
N ASN A 19 3.84 10.47 12.74
CA ASN A 19 2.70 9.96 11.98
C ASN A 19 2.48 10.74 10.67
N LEU A 20 2.76 12.04 10.65
CA LEU A 20 2.70 12.88 9.45
C LEU A 20 3.80 12.52 8.44
N GLU A 21 5.06 12.42 8.87
CA GLU A 21 6.18 12.08 7.99
C GLU A 21 6.03 10.69 7.37
N VAL A 22 5.66 9.70 8.19
CA VAL A 22 5.33 8.34 7.71
C VAL A 22 4.22 8.41 6.67
N ARG A 23 3.20 9.24 6.90
CA ARG A 23 2.08 9.36 5.98
C ARG A 23 2.47 9.98 4.65
N ILE A 24 3.30 11.02 4.65
CA ILE A 24 3.84 11.64 3.44
C ILE A 24 4.68 10.61 2.67
N TRP A 25 5.56 9.89 3.36
CA TRP A 25 6.39 8.83 2.77
C TRP A 25 5.51 7.76 2.11
N TYR A 26 4.53 7.24 2.83
CA TYR A 26 3.63 6.19 2.37
C TYR A 26 2.76 6.62 1.18
N ASN A 27 2.20 7.83 1.24
CA ASN A 27 1.45 8.41 0.12
C ASN A 27 2.32 8.55 -1.14
N SER A 28 3.60 8.93 -0.98
CA SER A 28 4.55 9.01 -2.10
C SER A 28 4.81 7.63 -2.71
N LYS A 29 4.97 6.58 -1.87
CA LYS A 29 5.12 5.21 -2.36
C LYS A 29 3.91 4.75 -3.16
N ASP A 30 2.70 4.93 -2.63
CA ASP A 30 1.45 4.53 -3.29
C ASP A 30 1.29 5.13 -4.68
N LYS A 31 1.49 6.44 -4.78
CA LYS A 31 1.38 7.18 -6.05
C LYS A 31 2.39 6.70 -7.09
N ASN A 32 3.53 6.15 -6.67
CA ASN A 32 4.59 5.69 -7.56
C ASN A 32 4.54 4.18 -7.87
N ILE A 33 3.61 3.40 -7.30
CA ILE A 33 3.48 1.96 -7.57
C ILE A 33 3.37 1.68 -9.07
N VAL A 34 2.61 2.48 -9.82
CA VAL A 34 2.43 2.31 -11.27
C VAL A 34 3.74 2.38 -12.06
N LYS A 35 4.77 3.06 -11.53
CA LYS A 35 6.10 3.18 -12.14
C LYS A 35 7.03 2.02 -11.76
N LYS A 36 6.58 1.12 -10.89
CA LYS A 36 7.36 0.01 -10.32
C LYS A 36 6.87 -1.36 -10.75
N ILE A 37 5.71 -1.44 -11.39
CA ILE A 37 5.14 -2.66 -11.95
C ILE A 37 5.47 -2.77 -13.43
N ASP A 38 5.43 -3.99 -13.96
CA ASP A 38 5.56 -4.25 -15.38
C ASP A 38 4.20 -4.09 -16.08
N SER A 39 4.01 -2.96 -16.76
CA SER A 39 2.76 -2.64 -17.46
C SER A 39 2.54 -3.41 -18.75
N SER A 40 3.51 -4.22 -19.21
CA SER A 40 3.36 -5.07 -20.40
C SER A 40 2.63 -6.38 -20.12
N LEU A 41 2.57 -6.79 -18.85
CA LEU A 41 1.90 -8.02 -18.42
C LEU A 41 0.37 -7.90 -18.48
N PRO A 42 -0.38 -9.01 -18.43
CA PRO A 42 -1.83 -8.91 -18.33
C PRO A 42 -2.26 -8.24 -17.01
N ILE A 43 -3.48 -7.71 -17.02
CA ILE A 43 -3.95 -6.79 -15.96
C ILE A 43 -4.04 -7.46 -14.57
N LYS A 44 -4.21 -8.79 -14.51
CA LYS A 44 -4.22 -9.54 -13.25
C LYS A 44 -2.85 -9.49 -12.59
N GLU A 45 -1.81 -9.74 -13.37
CA GLU A 45 -0.42 -9.76 -12.94
C GLU A 45 0.02 -8.35 -12.53
N GLN A 46 -0.38 -7.32 -13.30
CA GLN A 46 -0.17 -5.92 -12.91
C GLN A 46 -0.82 -5.59 -11.56
N ALA A 47 -2.09 -5.99 -11.36
CA ALA A 47 -2.80 -5.78 -10.11
C ALA A 47 -2.17 -6.53 -8.94
N PHE A 48 -1.67 -7.75 -9.18
CA PHE A 48 -0.97 -8.55 -8.17
C PHE A 48 0.35 -7.90 -7.75
N GLN A 49 1.16 -7.43 -8.71
CA GLN A 49 2.39 -6.69 -8.41
C GLN A 49 2.11 -5.40 -7.61
N ALA A 50 1.07 -4.66 -8.00
CA ALA A 50 0.67 -3.44 -7.29
C ALA A 50 0.19 -3.72 -5.86
N HIS A 51 -0.63 -4.77 -5.66
CA HIS A 51 -1.09 -5.21 -4.35
C HIS A 51 0.08 -5.64 -3.46
N LYS A 52 1.03 -6.39 -4.01
CA LYS A 52 2.22 -6.83 -3.27
C LYS A 52 3.05 -5.64 -2.80
N LEU A 53 3.37 -4.70 -3.70
CA LEU A 53 4.11 -3.49 -3.36
C LEU A 53 3.37 -2.65 -2.31
N ARG A 54 2.06 -2.50 -2.48
CA ARG A 54 1.20 -1.78 -1.54
C ARG A 54 1.27 -2.37 -0.13
N ASN A 55 1.22 -3.69 -0.02
CA ASN A 55 1.33 -4.41 1.26
C ASN A 55 2.73 -4.28 1.87
N GLN A 56 3.77 -4.38 1.05
CA GLN A 56 5.16 -4.15 1.47
C GLN A 56 5.33 -2.73 2.03
N TYR A 57 4.89 -1.70 1.30
CA TYR A 57 4.99 -0.31 1.74
C TYR A 57 4.20 -0.03 3.02
N ARG A 58 3.09 -0.74 3.25
CA ARG A 58 2.32 -0.62 4.50
C ARG A 58 3.12 -1.10 5.70
N MET A 59 3.77 -2.26 5.57
CA MET A 59 4.60 -2.81 6.65
C MET A 59 5.83 -1.92 6.88
N GLN A 60 6.47 -1.46 5.81
CA GLN A 60 7.60 -0.54 5.89
C GLN A 60 7.22 0.78 6.57
N ALA A 61 6.07 1.37 6.23
CA ALA A 61 5.58 2.57 6.89
C ALA A 61 5.44 2.37 8.42
N ARG A 62 4.90 1.23 8.86
CA ARG A 62 4.76 0.90 10.29
C ARG A 62 6.09 0.70 11.00
N LYS A 63 7.12 0.20 10.30
CA LYS A 63 8.49 0.14 10.84
C LYS A 63 9.07 1.53 11.08
N LEU A 64 8.76 2.50 10.22
CA LEU A 64 9.26 3.87 10.32
C LEU A 64 8.59 4.69 11.44
N MET A 65 7.40 4.29 11.91
CA MET A 65 6.64 5.03 12.92
C MET A 65 7.36 5.07 14.27
N LYS A 66 7.58 6.30 14.78
CA LYS A 66 7.98 6.58 16.17
C LYS A 66 6.89 6.21 17.17
N ASP A 67 5.63 6.39 16.79
CA ASP A 67 4.47 5.99 17.59
C ASP A 67 4.29 4.46 17.50
N ARG A 68 4.99 3.74 18.38
CA ARG A 68 4.97 2.27 18.40
C ARG A 68 3.62 1.70 18.80
N GLN A 69 2.92 2.35 19.73
CA GLN A 69 1.59 1.89 20.17
C GLN A 69 0.59 1.92 19.01
N LEU A 70 0.57 3.00 18.21
CA LEU A 70 -0.27 3.06 17.03
C LEU A 70 0.17 2.05 15.96
N ALA A 71 1.48 1.86 15.74
CA ALA A 71 1.98 0.88 14.78
C ALA A 71 1.49 -0.54 15.12
N ASP A 72 1.59 -0.94 16.38
CA ASP A 72 1.19 -2.28 16.85
C ASP A 72 -0.34 -2.46 16.79
N TYR A 73 -1.10 -1.41 17.10
CA TYR A 73 -2.56 -1.38 16.87
C TYR A 73 -2.89 -1.60 15.39
N LEU A 74 -2.19 -0.91 14.48
CA LEU A 74 -2.41 -1.04 13.04
C LEU A 74 -2.01 -2.42 12.51
N ASP A 75 -0.97 -3.05 13.06
CA ASP A 75 -0.58 -4.42 12.70
C ASP A 75 -1.65 -5.43 13.08
N SER A 76 -2.25 -5.26 14.26
CA SER A 76 -3.29 -6.17 14.77
C SER A 76 -4.64 -5.96 14.11
N ASN A 77 -5.07 -4.71 13.90
CA ASN A 77 -6.44 -4.37 13.48
C ASN A 77 -6.57 -4.05 11.99
N HIS A 78 -5.45 -3.79 11.31
CA HIS A 78 -5.43 -3.40 9.90
C HIS A 78 -4.40 -4.21 9.11
N SER A 79 -4.34 -5.52 9.34
CA SER A 79 -3.40 -6.44 8.70
C SER A 79 -3.54 -6.50 7.18
N ASN A 80 -2.47 -6.96 6.51
CA ASN A 80 -2.49 -7.19 5.07
C ASN A 80 -3.38 -8.38 4.74
N LEU A 81 -4.36 -8.19 3.86
CA LEU A 81 -5.23 -9.25 3.38
C LEU A 81 -4.68 -9.84 2.06
N PRO A 82 -4.89 -11.16 1.83
CA PRO A 82 -4.41 -11.84 0.62
C PRO A 82 -5.06 -11.28 -0.65
N PHE A 83 -4.48 -11.54 -1.82
CA PHE A 83 -4.95 -10.96 -3.09
C PHE A 83 -6.39 -11.43 -3.43
N GLU A 84 -6.67 -12.70 -3.15
CA GLU A 84 -7.93 -13.40 -3.36
C GLU A 84 -9.07 -12.77 -2.56
N TYR A 85 -8.77 -12.17 -1.39
CA TYR A 85 -9.74 -11.39 -0.64
C TYR A 85 -10.26 -10.22 -1.47
N TYR A 86 -9.38 -9.52 -2.19
CA TYR A 86 -9.76 -8.40 -3.04
C TYR A 86 -10.47 -8.85 -4.31
N GLU A 87 -10.08 -9.99 -4.90
CA GLU A 87 -10.85 -10.61 -5.99
C GLU A 87 -12.28 -10.88 -5.56
N LYS A 88 -12.48 -11.57 -4.42
CA LYS A 88 -13.82 -11.84 -3.86
C LYS A 88 -14.59 -10.55 -3.53
N LYS A 89 -13.91 -9.56 -2.94
CA LYS A 89 -14.51 -8.27 -2.59
C LYS A 89 -15.05 -7.51 -3.81
N TYR A 90 -14.30 -7.47 -4.91
CA TYR A 90 -14.74 -6.76 -6.11
C TYR A 90 -15.69 -7.58 -6.96
N SER A 91 -15.56 -8.91 -6.98
CA SER A 91 -16.55 -9.81 -7.56
C SER A 91 -17.94 -9.64 -6.91
N LYS A 92 -18.01 -9.59 -5.57
CA LYS A 92 -19.25 -9.28 -4.83
C LYS A 92 -19.87 -7.91 -5.16
N LYS A 93 -19.11 -7.00 -5.77
CA LYS A 93 -19.59 -5.70 -6.23
C LYS A 93 -20.03 -5.70 -7.70
N GLY A 94 -20.07 -6.87 -8.33
CA GLY A 94 -20.46 -7.04 -9.74
C GLY A 94 -19.34 -6.80 -10.75
N PHE A 95 -18.09 -6.65 -10.32
CA PHE A 95 -16.96 -6.54 -11.26
C PHE A 95 -16.42 -7.90 -11.66
N ALA A 96 -16.04 -8.07 -12.93
CA ALA A 96 -15.45 -9.28 -13.47
C ALA A 96 -14.25 -8.98 -14.36
N ASP A 97 -13.46 -10.02 -14.65
CA ASP A 97 -12.34 -10.03 -15.60
C ASP A 97 -11.43 -8.80 -15.48
N LYS A 98 -11.14 -8.14 -16.61
CA LYS A 98 -10.24 -6.99 -16.68
C LYS A 98 -10.71 -5.84 -15.79
N ILE A 99 -12.02 -5.63 -15.62
CA ILE A 99 -12.57 -4.53 -14.82
C ILE A 99 -12.29 -4.77 -13.33
N LEU A 100 -12.44 -6.01 -12.87
CA LEU A 100 -12.12 -6.40 -11.49
C LEU A 100 -10.65 -6.11 -11.18
N TYR A 101 -9.73 -6.53 -12.04
CA TYR A 101 -8.30 -6.32 -11.79
C TYR A 101 -7.89 -4.84 -11.91
N LYS A 102 -8.51 -4.07 -12.82
CA LYS A 102 -8.36 -2.60 -12.84
C LYS A 102 -8.75 -1.97 -11.50
N LYS A 103 -9.84 -2.43 -10.87
CA LYS A 103 -10.27 -1.93 -9.55
C LYS A 103 -9.26 -2.24 -8.44
N ILE A 104 -8.63 -3.42 -8.48
CA ILE A 104 -7.58 -3.77 -7.51
C ILE A 104 -6.32 -2.92 -7.73
N LEU A 105 -5.91 -2.72 -9.00
CA LEU A 105 -4.80 -1.86 -9.36
C LEU A 105 -5.04 -0.41 -8.88
N GLU A 106 -6.19 0.18 -9.21
CA GLU A 106 -6.61 1.51 -8.74
C GLU A 106 -6.62 1.60 -7.21
N ALA A 107 -7.10 0.56 -6.53
CA ALA A 107 -7.16 0.54 -5.08
C ALA A 107 -5.78 0.42 -4.42
N SER A 108 -4.80 -0.14 -5.12
CA SER A 108 -3.43 -0.28 -4.63
C SER A 108 -2.64 1.03 -4.73
N THR A 109 -3.02 1.93 -5.64
CA THR A 109 -2.30 3.20 -5.90
C THR A 109 -2.94 4.41 -5.21
N ARG A 110 -4.16 4.27 -4.67
CA ARG A 110 -4.88 5.36 -3.98
C ARG A 110 -4.44 5.54 -2.53
N THR A 111 -4.45 6.80 -2.09
CA THR A 111 -4.25 7.20 -0.70
C THR A 111 -5.58 7.27 0.06
N ASN A 112 -5.55 7.11 1.39
CA ASN A 112 -6.76 7.26 2.21
C ASN A 112 -6.98 8.75 2.55
N LYS A 113 -7.91 9.39 1.83
CA LYS A 113 -8.22 10.83 1.97
C LYS A 113 -8.63 11.25 3.39
N ALA A 114 -9.32 10.40 4.15
CA ALA A 114 -9.74 10.74 5.50
C ALA A 114 -8.55 10.89 6.45
N VAL A 115 -7.62 9.92 6.41
CA VAL A 115 -6.37 9.97 7.19
C VAL A 115 -5.48 11.13 6.74
N ASN A 116 -5.45 11.44 5.44
CA ASN A 116 -4.73 12.62 4.94
C ASN A 116 -5.27 13.91 5.57
N ARG A 117 -6.60 14.10 5.58
CA ARG A 117 -7.23 15.28 6.21
C ARG A 117 -6.96 15.36 7.71
N GLN A 118 -7.05 14.24 8.43
CA GLN A 118 -6.75 14.18 9.86
C GLN A 118 -5.31 14.63 10.20
N LEU A 119 -4.38 14.40 9.27
CA LEU A 119 -2.97 14.76 9.41
C LEU A 119 -2.61 16.07 8.68
N GLY A 120 -3.59 16.82 8.16
CA GLY A 120 -3.34 18.11 7.49
C GLY A 120 -2.68 18.00 6.10
N ILE A 121 -2.79 16.85 5.42
CA ILE A 121 -2.29 16.65 4.06
C ILE A 121 -3.41 16.93 3.04
N SER A 122 -3.20 17.90 2.15
CA SER A 122 -4.08 18.24 1.02
C SER A 122 -3.97 17.25 -0.14
#